data_AF-A0AB34KBL8-F1
#
_entry.id   AF-A0AB34KBL8-F1
#
_cell.length_a   1.000
_cell.length_b   1.000
_cell.length_c   1.000
_cell.angle_alpha   90.00
_cell.angle_beta   90.00
_cell.angle_gamma   90.00
#
_symmetry.space_group_name_H-M   'P 1'
#
loop_
_entity.id
_entity.type
_entity.pdbx_description
1 polymer ?
#
loop_
_entity_poly.entity_id
_entity_poly.type
_entity_poly.pdbx_seq_one_letter_code
_entity_poly.pdbx_strand_id
1 'polypeptide(L)'
;MQIAIIGSGISGLSFYLWLHRLNLTTTHSVKIYEARPTTTTSSPTKLTDLQTSNASLIGGALGFSPVGLRVLRRLDPELEEEVLKTGHWMGRWRMSNARGWVLDAKSQLWQRHRDWKNNTVRRIMEDVEIDNVYPTFTTPDLPTWERGGCVLVGDAAHALQPSSGQGASMALEDCEILAMLLAEYQAQGRDGWQTATKLYSDMRIPRLRWIRKEAQKRGAMKHDMGVVQEMVMYFFIWISVKIGLFTKYDRELSEYDVPNEARKAVARHSRGVTSTKR
;
A
#
# COMPACT_ATOMS: atom_id res chain seq x y z
N MET A 1 11.26 -26.43 6.87
CA MET A 1 9.97 -25.83 7.27
C MET A 1 9.40 -25.04 6.09
N GLN A 2 8.07 -24.96 5.94
CA GLN A 2 7.42 -24.15 4.90
C GLN A 2 6.91 -22.85 5.52
N ILE A 3 7.18 -21.72 4.87
CA ILE A 3 6.75 -20.39 5.30
C ILE A 3 6.03 -19.75 4.12
N ALA A 4 4.87 -19.14 4.39
CA ALA A 4 4.11 -18.37 3.41
C ALA A 4 4.29 -16.88 3.70
N ILE A 5 4.79 -16.14 2.72
CA ILE A 5 4.92 -14.69 2.82
C ILE A 5 3.91 -14.08 1.85
N ILE A 6 2.98 -13.32 2.42
CA ILE A 6 1.84 -12.77 1.70
C ILE A 6 2.11 -11.27 1.54
N GLY A 7 2.57 -10.90 0.35
CA GLY A 7 2.72 -9.51 -0.09
C GLY A 7 2.11 -9.34 -1.46
N SER A 8 1.34 -8.26 -1.66
CA SER A 8 0.77 -7.92 -2.96
C SER A 8 1.69 -7.00 -3.75
N GLY A 9 1.74 -7.19 -5.08
CA GLY A 9 2.41 -6.28 -6.02
C GLY A 9 3.90 -6.07 -5.70
N ILE A 10 4.28 -4.82 -5.45
CA ILE A 10 5.67 -4.39 -5.23
C ILE A 10 6.31 -5.10 -4.04
N SER A 11 5.56 -5.30 -2.94
CA SER A 11 6.10 -5.92 -1.72
C SER A 11 6.61 -7.35 -1.95
N GLY A 12 5.86 -8.19 -2.67
CA GLY A 12 6.27 -9.57 -2.95
C GLY A 12 7.56 -9.63 -3.79
N LEU A 13 7.64 -8.83 -4.85
CA LEU A 13 8.81 -8.80 -5.74
C LEU A 13 10.04 -8.20 -5.04
N SER A 14 9.87 -7.09 -4.33
CA SER A 14 10.95 -6.45 -3.58
C SER A 14 11.53 -7.38 -2.51
N PHE A 15 10.67 -8.14 -1.83
CA PHE A 15 11.13 -9.11 -0.86
C PHE A 15 11.93 -10.25 -1.51
N TYR A 16 11.47 -10.79 -2.63
CA TYR A 16 12.21 -11.81 -3.39
C TYR A 16 13.62 -11.32 -3.79
N LEU A 17 13.72 -10.08 -4.30
CA LEU A 17 15.01 -9.49 -4.69
C LEU A 17 15.96 -9.34 -3.49
N TRP A 18 15.44 -8.97 -2.33
CA TRP A 18 16.22 -8.91 -1.10
C TRP A 18 16.72 -10.28 -0.65
N LEU A 19 15.88 -11.31 -0.69
CA LEU A 19 16.29 -12.69 -0.39
C LEU A 19 17.42 -13.14 -1.31
N HIS A 20 17.28 -12.88 -2.62
CA HIS A 20 18.30 -13.22 -3.61
C HIS A 20 19.61 -12.48 -3.34
N ARG A 21 19.55 -11.17 -3.10
CA ARG A 21 20.72 -10.33 -2.80
C ARG A 21 21.49 -10.80 -1.55
N LEU A 22 20.77 -11.29 -0.54
CA LEU A 22 21.35 -11.77 0.72
C LEU A 22 21.71 -13.28 0.67
N ASN A 23 21.68 -13.91 -0.51
CA ASN A 23 21.95 -15.34 -0.69
C ASN A 23 21.08 -16.26 0.17
N LEU A 24 19.85 -15.85 0.47
CA LEU A 24 18.89 -16.67 1.22
C LEU A 24 18.17 -17.68 0.33
N THR A 25 18.20 -17.46 -0.99
CA THR A 25 17.59 -18.34 -2.01
C THR A 25 18.42 -19.55 -2.37
N THR A 26 19.71 -19.60 -2.00
CA THR A 26 20.57 -20.77 -2.27
C THR A 26 20.31 -21.91 -1.30
N THR A 27 19.88 -21.57 -0.08
CA THR A 27 19.57 -22.53 0.99
C THR A 27 18.07 -22.88 1.05
N HIS A 28 17.20 -22.13 0.36
CA HIS A 28 15.75 -22.29 0.44
C HIS A 28 15.08 -22.27 -0.94
N SER A 29 14.08 -23.13 -1.13
CA SER A 29 13.21 -23.07 -2.31
C SER A 29 12.18 -21.96 -2.14
N VAL A 30 12.13 -21.02 -3.08
CA VAL A 30 11.13 -19.97 -3.14
C VAL A 30 10.09 -20.31 -4.21
N LYS A 31 8.82 -20.31 -3.83
CA LYS A 31 7.69 -20.44 -4.74
C LYS A 31 6.89 -19.15 -4.71
N ILE A 32 6.75 -18.50 -5.86
CA ILE A 32 5.95 -17.28 -6.01
C ILE A 32 4.56 -17.71 -6.49
N TYR A 33 3.54 -17.42 -5.69
CA TYR A 33 2.14 -17.68 -6.03
C TYR A 33 1.51 -16.39 -6.53
N GLU A 34 0.95 -16.44 -7.73
CA GLU A 34 0.14 -15.37 -8.29
C GLU A 34 -1.33 -15.81 -8.32
N ALA A 35 -2.25 -14.88 -8.04
CA ALA A 35 -3.65 -15.20 -7.74
C ALA A 35 -4.47 -15.77 -8.92
N ARG A 36 -3.86 -16.03 -10.08
CA ARG A 36 -4.57 -16.50 -11.28
C ARG A 36 -3.96 -17.81 -11.80
N PRO A 37 -4.75 -18.88 -11.90
CA PRO A 37 -4.35 -20.06 -12.66
C PRO A 37 -4.51 -19.78 -14.16
N THR A 38 -3.44 -19.97 -14.91
CA THR A 38 -3.42 -20.00 -16.37
C THR A 38 -4.07 -21.31 -16.83
N THR A 39 -5.40 -21.36 -17.02
CA THR A 39 -6.12 -22.39 -17.81
C THR A 39 -7.65 -22.24 -17.72
N THR A 40 -8.35 -21.95 -18.83
CA THR A 40 -9.49 -22.73 -19.43
C THR A 40 -10.37 -21.85 -20.34
N THR A 41 -10.46 -22.27 -21.59
CA THR A 41 -11.33 -21.84 -22.69
C THR A 41 -12.81 -21.85 -22.29
N SER A 42 -13.49 -20.70 -22.25
CA SER A 42 -14.96 -20.65 -22.26
C SER A 42 -15.46 -19.58 -23.24
N SER A 43 -16.40 -19.97 -24.08
CA SER A 43 -16.98 -19.15 -25.15
C SER A 43 -17.72 -17.93 -24.60
N PRO A 44 -17.76 -16.80 -25.34
CA PRO A 44 -18.34 -15.55 -24.82
C PRO A 44 -19.85 -15.68 -24.65
N THR A 45 -20.33 -15.57 -23.41
CA THR A 45 -21.74 -15.40 -23.06
C THR A 45 -22.30 -14.15 -23.74
N LYS A 46 -23.46 -14.26 -24.41
CA LYS A 46 -24.08 -13.14 -25.12
C LYS A 46 -24.49 -12.01 -24.17
N LEU A 47 -24.28 -10.79 -24.65
CA LEU A 47 -24.40 -9.49 -23.97
C LEU A 47 -25.77 -9.19 -23.32
N THR A 48 -26.82 -9.93 -23.65
CA THR A 48 -28.21 -9.61 -23.27
C THR A 48 -28.69 -10.28 -21.98
N ASP A 49 -27.99 -11.31 -21.49
CA ASP A 49 -28.52 -12.18 -20.41
C ASP A 49 -27.91 -11.92 -19.03
N LEU A 50 -26.97 -10.98 -18.90
CA LEU A 50 -26.30 -10.71 -17.62
C LEU A 50 -26.94 -9.52 -16.91
N GLN A 51 -28.06 -9.79 -16.26
CA GLN A 51 -28.52 -8.95 -15.15
C GLN A 51 -27.65 -9.21 -13.92
N THR A 52 -27.36 -8.13 -13.16
CA THR A 52 -26.73 -8.12 -11.82
C THR A 52 -25.21 -8.35 -11.82
N SER A 53 -24.41 -7.92 -10.84
CA SER A 53 -24.50 -6.92 -9.77
C SER A 53 -23.11 -6.90 -9.12
N ASN A 54 -22.64 -5.71 -8.75
CA ASN A 54 -21.68 -5.38 -7.69
C ASN A 54 -20.66 -6.43 -7.22
N ALA A 55 -19.39 -6.01 -7.24
CA ALA A 55 -18.36 -6.33 -6.26
C ALA A 55 -18.80 -7.28 -5.12
N SER A 56 -18.47 -8.57 -5.23
CA SER A 56 -18.21 -9.43 -4.07
C SER A 56 -17.62 -10.78 -4.51
N LEU A 57 -16.46 -11.12 -3.93
CA LEU A 57 -16.02 -12.40 -3.35
C LEU A 57 -14.53 -12.70 -3.54
N ILE A 58 -13.81 -11.92 -4.35
CA ILE A 58 -12.37 -12.11 -4.60
C ILE A 58 -11.68 -10.73 -4.47
N GLY A 59 -10.47 -10.72 -3.91
CA GLY A 59 -9.66 -9.52 -3.66
C GLY A 59 -9.52 -8.57 -4.87
N GLY A 60 -9.09 -7.34 -4.59
CA GLY A 60 -9.06 -6.19 -5.49
C GLY A 60 -8.86 -6.50 -6.98
N ALA A 61 -9.87 -6.19 -7.79
CA ALA A 61 -9.77 -6.23 -9.24
C ALA A 61 -8.98 -5.01 -9.76
N LEU A 62 -8.10 -5.25 -10.74
CA LEU A 62 -7.43 -4.22 -11.54
C LEU A 62 -8.29 -3.89 -12.75
N GLY A 63 -8.65 -2.61 -12.92
CA GLY A 63 -9.35 -2.13 -14.11
C GLY A 63 -8.37 -1.73 -15.21
N PHE A 64 -8.58 -2.24 -16.44
CA PHE A 64 -7.84 -1.79 -17.62
C PHE A 64 -8.72 -0.89 -18.48
N SER A 65 -8.23 0.31 -18.80
CA SER A 65 -8.90 1.20 -19.75
C SER A 65 -8.58 0.78 -21.20
N PRO A 66 -9.28 1.32 -22.21
CA PRO A 66 -9.00 1.03 -23.63
C PRO A 66 -7.58 1.39 -24.08
N VAL A 67 -6.89 2.29 -23.35
CA VAL A 67 -5.47 2.58 -23.59
C VAL A 67 -4.60 1.43 -23.08
N GLY A 68 -4.91 0.91 -21.89
CA GLY A 68 -4.22 -0.26 -21.32
C GLY A 68 -4.36 -1.51 -22.19
N LEU A 69 -5.57 -1.76 -22.73
CA LEU A 69 -5.80 -2.88 -23.65
C LEU A 69 -5.00 -2.75 -24.95
N ARG A 70 -4.94 -1.54 -25.54
CA ARG A 70 -4.11 -1.28 -26.73
C ARG A 70 -2.61 -1.43 -26.46
N VAL A 71 -2.15 -1.13 -25.25
CA VAL A 71 -0.77 -1.40 -24.83
C VAL A 71 -0.54 -2.91 -24.72
N LEU A 72 -1.47 -3.64 -24.10
CA LEU A 72 -1.42 -5.10 -24.02
C LEU A 72 -1.39 -5.75 -25.41
N ARG A 73 -2.21 -5.27 -26.35
CA ARG A 73 -2.24 -5.77 -27.74
C ARG A 73 -0.90 -5.67 -28.45
N ARG A 74 -0.21 -4.55 -28.23
CA ARG A 74 1.09 -4.29 -28.84
C ARG A 74 2.20 -5.09 -28.18
N LEU A 75 2.02 -5.40 -26.89
CA LEU A 75 2.95 -6.21 -26.13
C LEU A 75 2.83 -7.69 -26.52
N ASP A 76 1.60 -8.19 -26.52
CA ASP A 76 1.25 -9.55 -26.95
C ASP A 76 -0.26 -9.58 -27.30
N PRO A 77 -0.62 -9.84 -28.57
CA PRO A 77 -2.00 -9.95 -28.99
C PRO A 77 -2.77 -11.02 -28.22
N GLU A 78 -2.12 -12.13 -27.85
CA GLU A 78 -2.73 -13.22 -27.11
C GLU A 78 -3.03 -12.80 -25.66
N LEU A 79 -2.21 -11.92 -25.07
CA LEU A 79 -2.42 -11.37 -23.73
C LEU A 79 -3.57 -10.36 -23.69
N GLU A 80 -3.71 -9.48 -24.70
CA GLU A 80 -4.92 -8.63 -24.81
C GLU A 80 -6.16 -9.51 -24.94
N GLU A 81 -6.08 -10.53 -25.80
CA GLU A 81 -7.20 -11.43 -26.05
C GLU A 81 -7.56 -12.23 -24.79
N GLU A 82 -6.58 -12.66 -24.00
CA GLU A 82 -6.79 -13.36 -22.73
C GLU A 82 -7.35 -12.44 -21.65
N VAL A 83 -6.89 -11.18 -21.56
CA VAL A 83 -7.46 -10.17 -20.66
C VAL A 83 -8.89 -9.79 -21.08
N LEU A 84 -9.20 -9.76 -22.37
CA LEU A 84 -10.55 -9.54 -22.88
C LEU A 84 -11.47 -10.75 -22.69
N LYS A 85 -10.93 -11.97 -22.80
CA LYS A 85 -11.66 -13.23 -22.56
C LYS A 85 -11.97 -13.46 -21.09
N THR A 86 -11.03 -13.12 -20.20
CA THR A 86 -11.12 -13.38 -18.75
C THR A 86 -11.62 -12.17 -17.96
N GLY A 87 -11.50 -10.98 -18.51
CA GLY A 87 -11.94 -9.73 -17.90
C GLY A 87 -13.41 -9.44 -18.15
N HIS A 88 -14.00 -8.62 -17.28
CA HIS A 88 -15.37 -8.15 -17.45
C HIS A 88 -15.36 -6.74 -18.03
N TRP A 89 -16.02 -6.57 -19.18
CA TRP A 89 -16.17 -5.25 -19.79
C TRP A 89 -17.09 -4.36 -18.95
N MET A 90 -16.53 -3.34 -18.32
CA MET A 90 -17.30 -2.32 -17.60
C MET A 90 -17.64 -1.17 -18.54
N GLY A 91 -18.81 -1.23 -19.19
CA GLY A 91 -19.27 -0.18 -20.10
C GLY A 91 -19.72 1.11 -19.41
N ARG A 92 -19.97 1.07 -18.08
CA ARG A 92 -20.24 2.21 -17.21
C ARG A 92 -19.85 1.82 -15.79
N TRP A 93 -19.05 2.64 -15.12
CA TRP A 93 -18.76 2.47 -13.70
C TRP A 93 -19.61 3.44 -12.89
N ARG A 94 -20.47 2.91 -12.01
CA ARG A 94 -21.43 3.72 -11.25
C ARG A 94 -21.34 3.36 -9.77
N MET A 95 -20.64 4.19 -9.01
CA MET A 95 -20.60 4.04 -7.57
C MET A 95 -21.90 4.58 -6.95
N SER A 96 -22.51 3.81 -6.07
CA SER A 96 -23.69 4.22 -5.32
C SER A 96 -23.59 3.77 -3.86
N ASN A 97 -24.30 4.46 -2.97
CA ASN A 97 -24.41 4.01 -1.59
C ASN A 97 -25.45 2.88 -1.44
N ALA A 98 -25.55 2.27 -0.25
CA ALA A 98 -26.48 1.17 0.05
C ALA A 98 -27.98 1.51 -0.19
N ARG A 99 -28.32 2.78 -0.42
CA ARG A 99 -29.68 3.25 -0.72
C ARG A 99 -29.91 3.49 -2.21
N GLY A 100 -29.00 3.06 -3.09
CA GLY A 100 -29.12 3.20 -4.55
C GLY A 100 -28.85 4.62 -5.06
N TRP A 101 -28.38 5.53 -4.21
CA TRP A 101 -28.01 6.88 -4.64
C TRP A 101 -26.70 6.80 -5.35
N VAL A 102 -26.77 7.16 -6.61
CA VAL A 102 -25.60 7.26 -7.46
C VAL A 102 -24.84 8.44 -6.92
N LEU A 103 -23.57 8.20 -6.60
CA LEU A 103 -22.67 9.28 -6.30
C LEU A 103 -22.54 10.09 -7.59
N ASP A 104 -23.41 11.08 -7.75
CA ASP A 104 -23.14 12.20 -8.63
C ASP A 104 -21.96 12.93 -8.01
N ALA A 105 -20.78 12.42 -8.34
CA ALA A 105 -19.52 12.88 -7.81
C ALA A 105 -19.35 14.36 -8.08
N LYS A 106 -19.87 14.83 -9.22
CA LYS A 106 -19.82 16.24 -9.61
C LYS A 106 -20.77 17.04 -8.72
N SER A 107 -22.05 16.69 -8.60
CA SER A 107 -22.92 17.45 -7.68
C SER A 107 -22.54 17.33 -6.21
N GLN A 108 -21.96 16.22 -5.75
CA GLN A 108 -21.45 16.09 -4.38
C GLN A 108 -20.20 16.91 -4.15
N LEU A 109 -19.27 16.94 -5.12
CA LEU A 109 -18.10 17.81 -5.08
C LEU A 109 -18.54 19.28 -5.07
N TRP A 110 -19.51 19.63 -5.92
CA TRP A 110 -20.15 20.95 -5.93
C TRP A 110 -20.85 21.29 -4.63
N GLN A 111 -21.68 20.41 -4.08
CA GLN A 111 -22.37 20.64 -2.81
C GLN A 111 -21.38 20.82 -1.66
N ARG A 112 -20.31 20.01 -1.62
CA ARG A 112 -19.28 20.07 -0.57
C ARG A 112 -18.40 21.31 -0.66
N HIS A 113 -18.18 21.84 -1.87
CA HIS A 113 -17.25 22.93 -2.12
C HIS A 113 -17.88 24.18 -2.75
N ARG A 114 -19.21 24.31 -2.72
CA ARG A 114 -19.96 25.44 -3.30
C ARG A 114 -19.52 26.81 -2.78
N ASP A 115 -19.03 26.84 -1.53
CA ASP A 115 -18.67 28.04 -0.79
C ASP A 115 -17.17 28.37 -0.94
N TRP A 116 -16.43 27.63 -1.78
CA TRP A 116 -15.01 27.85 -1.97
C TRP A 116 -14.75 29.16 -2.72
N LYS A 117 -14.01 30.06 -2.06
CA LYS A 117 -13.78 31.44 -2.54
C LYS A 117 -12.83 31.57 -3.73
N ASN A 118 -12.13 30.49 -4.12
CA ASN A 118 -11.11 30.54 -5.17
C ASN A 118 -11.72 30.32 -6.56
N ASN A 119 -11.68 31.35 -7.40
CA ASN A 119 -12.23 31.33 -8.76
C ASN A 119 -11.59 30.28 -9.68
N THR A 120 -10.30 29.98 -9.50
CA THR A 120 -9.60 28.95 -10.28
C THR A 120 -10.16 27.57 -9.96
N VAL A 121 -10.36 27.28 -8.68
CA VAL A 121 -10.91 26.00 -8.27
C VAL A 121 -12.37 25.85 -8.70
N ARG A 122 -13.16 26.93 -8.63
CA ARG A 122 -14.54 26.94 -9.13
C ARG A 122 -14.61 26.61 -10.63
N ARG A 123 -13.77 27.24 -11.46
CA ARG A 123 -13.68 26.93 -12.90
C ARG A 123 -13.28 25.48 -13.16
N ILE A 124 -12.28 24.97 -12.43
CA ILE A 124 -11.90 23.55 -12.52
C ILE A 124 -13.10 22.64 -12.20
N MET A 125 -13.92 22.98 -11.21
CA MET A 125 -15.13 22.20 -10.87
C MET A 125 -16.25 22.29 -11.92
N GLU A 126 -16.35 23.43 -12.64
CA GLU A 126 -17.30 23.62 -13.75
C GLU A 126 -16.90 22.73 -14.91
N ASP A 127 -15.61 22.73 -15.24
CA ASP A 127 -15.05 22.06 -16.40
C ASP A 127 -14.74 20.58 -16.18
N VAL A 128 -14.58 20.12 -14.93
CA VAL A 128 -14.20 18.73 -14.66
C VAL A 128 -15.33 17.75 -15.05
N GLU A 129 -14.97 16.76 -15.85
CA GLU A 129 -15.76 15.57 -16.10
C GLU A 129 -15.23 14.45 -15.17
N ILE A 130 -16.10 13.90 -14.32
CA ILE A 130 -15.72 12.85 -13.37
C ILE A 130 -16.13 11.51 -13.96
N ASP A 131 -15.17 10.82 -14.55
CA ASP A 131 -15.37 9.48 -15.08
C ASP A 131 -15.44 8.43 -13.96
N ASN A 132 -14.60 8.59 -12.93
CA ASN A 132 -14.36 7.57 -11.91
C ASN A 132 -14.16 8.22 -10.52
N VAL A 133 -14.81 7.66 -9.49
CA VAL A 133 -14.55 7.97 -8.08
C VAL A 133 -13.86 6.79 -7.42
N TYR A 134 -12.63 6.93 -6.94
CA TYR A 134 -11.95 5.80 -6.29
C TYR A 134 -12.27 5.74 -4.80
N PRO A 135 -12.95 4.69 -4.31
CA PRO A 135 -13.09 4.49 -2.88
C PRO A 135 -11.72 4.18 -2.28
N THR A 136 -11.43 4.78 -1.13
CA THR A 136 -10.23 4.44 -0.39
C THR A 136 -10.55 3.36 0.63
N PHE A 137 -9.88 2.21 0.50
CA PHE A 137 -9.93 1.15 1.49
C PHE A 137 -8.65 1.16 2.31
N THR A 138 -8.75 0.81 3.58
CA THR A 138 -7.62 0.69 4.49
C THR A 138 -7.77 -0.56 5.33
N THR A 139 -6.66 -1.14 5.75
CA THR A 139 -6.68 -2.32 6.63
C THR A 139 -6.85 -1.87 8.10
N PRO A 140 -7.65 -2.58 8.91
CA PRO A 140 -7.68 -2.37 10.36
C PRO A 140 -6.32 -2.69 10.98
N ASP A 141 -6.06 -2.15 12.16
CA ASP A 141 -4.85 -2.48 12.93
C ASP A 141 -4.87 -3.98 13.31
N LEU A 142 -3.95 -4.74 12.74
CA LEU A 142 -3.76 -6.15 13.10
C LEU A 142 -2.91 -6.26 14.38
N PRO A 143 -3.20 -7.22 15.28
CA PRO A 143 -2.43 -7.42 16.51
C PRO A 143 -1.04 -8.02 16.26
N THR A 144 -0.88 -8.78 15.17
CA THR A 144 0.39 -9.37 14.71
C THR A 144 0.36 -9.48 13.18
N TRP A 145 1.53 -9.44 12.53
CA TRP A 145 1.67 -9.69 11.10
C TRP A 145 2.23 -11.08 10.80
N GLU A 146 2.64 -11.81 11.83
CA GLU A 146 3.06 -13.21 11.71
C GLU A 146 2.18 -14.12 12.57
N ARG A 147 1.87 -15.31 12.04
CA ARG A 147 1.32 -16.43 12.82
C ARG A 147 1.52 -17.74 12.08
N GLY A 148 2.06 -18.75 12.76
CA GLY A 148 1.99 -20.15 12.31
C GLY A 148 2.63 -20.41 10.95
N GLY A 149 3.79 -19.81 10.67
CA GLY A 149 4.46 -19.96 9.36
C GLY A 149 3.99 -18.98 8.30
N CYS A 150 3.03 -18.09 8.60
CA CYS A 150 2.56 -17.07 7.66
C CYS A 150 3.01 -15.68 8.11
N VAL A 151 3.47 -14.86 7.17
CA VAL A 151 3.90 -13.47 7.42
C VAL A 151 3.25 -12.54 6.39
N LEU A 152 2.63 -11.46 6.85
CA LEU A 152 2.05 -10.41 6.02
C LEU A 152 3.07 -9.29 5.79
N VAL A 153 3.15 -8.77 4.57
CA VAL A 153 4.07 -7.68 4.20
C VAL A 153 3.35 -6.66 3.31
N GLY A 154 3.65 -5.37 3.48
CA GLY A 154 3.08 -4.30 2.65
C GLY A 154 1.56 -4.15 2.85
N ASP A 155 0.82 -3.92 1.77
CA ASP A 155 -0.64 -3.66 1.85
C ASP A 155 -1.42 -4.82 2.48
N ALA A 156 -0.94 -6.06 2.36
CA ALA A 156 -1.52 -7.22 3.03
C ALA A 156 -1.47 -7.08 4.57
N ALA A 157 -0.46 -6.40 5.10
CA ALA A 157 -0.33 -6.09 6.52
C ALA A 157 -0.95 -4.74 6.89
N HIS A 158 -0.88 -3.73 6.02
CA HIS A 158 -1.14 -2.34 6.41
C HIS A 158 -1.59 -1.37 5.31
N ALA A 159 -2.49 -1.77 4.40
CA ALA A 159 -3.04 -0.86 3.40
C ALA A 159 -3.48 0.49 4.00
N LEU A 160 -2.80 1.57 3.57
CA LEU A 160 -2.95 2.91 4.11
C LEU A 160 -3.75 3.84 3.21
N GLN A 161 -4.28 4.91 3.84
CA GLN A 161 -4.89 6.00 3.10
C GLN A 161 -3.84 6.71 2.21
N PRO A 162 -4.14 6.98 0.92
CA PRO A 162 -3.20 7.60 -0.03
C PRO A 162 -2.69 8.96 0.43
N SER A 163 -3.44 9.66 1.29
CA SER A 163 -3.09 10.97 1.85
C SER A 163 -1.77 10.98 2.62
N SER A 164 -1.27 9.81 3.05
CA SER A 164 0.04 9.68 3.69
C SER A 164 1.21 9.74 2.70
N GLY A 165 1.01 9.32 1.44
CA GLY A 165 2.09 9.18 0.45
C GLY A 165 3.18 8.16 0.80
N GLN A 166 2.99 7.32 1.82
CA GLN A 166 4.05 6.45 2.37
C GLN A 166 3.79 4.95 2.17
N GLY A 167 2.67 4.54 1.58
CA GLY A 167 2.30 3.12 1.44
C GLY A 167 3.39 2.26 0.80
N ALA A 168 3.89 2.70 -0.36
CA ALA A 168 4.97 2.02 -1.07
C ALA A 168 6.29 2.02 -0.28
N SER A 169 6.69 3.17 0.29
CA SER A 169 7.92 3.28 1.08
C SER A 169 7.92 2.32 2.27
N MET A 170 6.81 2.23 3.01
CA MET A 170 6.73 1.30 4.15
C MET A 170 6.75 -0.17 3.70
N ALA A 171 6.12 -0.49 2.57
CA ALA A 171 6.20 -1.84 2.02
C ALA A 171 7.65 -2.22 1.68
N LEU A 172 8.44 -1.28 1.14
CA LEU A 172 9.87 -1.51 0.86
C LEU A 172 10.70 -1.65 2.13
N GLU A 173 10.48 -0.77 3.12
CA GLU A 173 11.13 -0.87 4.43
C GLU A 173 10.82 -2.20 5.12
N ASP A 174 9.59 -2.73 4.98
CA ASP A 174 9.21 -4.03 5.52
C ASP A 174 9.98 -5.17 4.85
N CYS A 175 10.11 -5.12 3.52
CA CYS A 175 10.82 -6.15 2.77
C CYS A 175 12.30 -6.21 3.17
N GLU A 176 12.93 -5.04 3.25
CA GLU A 176 14.33 -4.91 3.65
C GLU A 176 14.55 -5.41 5.07
N ILE A 177 13.76 -4.93 6.04
CA ILE A 177 13.96 -5.29 7.45
C ILE A 177 13.76 -6.79 7.66
N LEU A 178 12.74 -7.39 7.05
CA LEU A 178 12.44 -8.81 7.20
C LEU A 178 13.57 -9.66 6.60
N ALA A 179 14.04 -9.30 5.41
CA ALA A 179 15.12 -10.03 4.75
C ALA A 179 16.44 -9.92 5.54
N MET A 180 16.74 -8.74 6.08
CA MET A 180 17.92 -8.54 6.93
C MET A 180 17.86 -9.35 8.23
N LEU A 181 16.72 -9.37 8.91
CA LEU A 181 16.54 -10.18 10.11
C LEU A 181 16.75 -11.67 9.80
N LEU A 182 16.18 -12.18 8.69
CA LEU A 182 16.38 -13.56 8.26
C LEU A 182 17.86 -13.87 7.98
N ALA A 183 18.56 -12.97 7.29
CA ALA A 183 19.99 -13.13 7.00
C ALA A 183 20.87 -13.15 8.26
N GLU A 184 20.60 -12.27 9.22
CA GLU A 184 21.34 -12.22 10.49
C GLU A 184 21.17 -13.51 11.30
N TYR A 185 19.96 -14.06 11.38
CA TYR A 185 19.73 -15.33 12.07
C TYR A 185 20.35 -16.53 11.33
N GLN A 186 20.28 -16.54 10.00
CA GLN A 186 20.95 -17.57 9.18
C GLN A 186 22.47 -17.52 9.35
N ALA A 187 23.09 -16.34 9.35
CA ALA A 187 24.53 -16.17 9.54
C ALA A 187 25.00 -16.66 10.93
N GLN A 188 24.13 -16.59 11.94
CA GLN A 188 24.41 -17.13 13.28
C GLN A 188 24.19 -18.65 13.39
N GLY A 189 23.81 -19.33 12.31
CA GLY A 189 23.54 -20.77 12.28
C GLY A 189 22.30 -21.18 13.09
N ARG A 190 21.36 -20.25 13.33
CA ARG A 190 20.15 -20.50 14.13
C ARG A 190 18.95 -20.70 13.22
N ASP A 191 18.11 -21.69 13.52
CA ASP A 191 16.74 -21.74 13.00
C ASP A 191 15.91 -20.67 13.72
N GLY A 192 16.05 -19.43 13.24
CA GLY A 192 15.55 -18.23 13.90
C GLY A 192 14.36 -17.59 13.19
N TRP A 193 13.69 -18.28 12.26
CA TRP A 193 12.68 -17.64 11.41
C TRP A 193 11.48 -17.12 12.24
N GLN A 194 10.99 -17.88 13.24
CA GLN A 194 9.90 -17.43 14.11
C GLN A 194 10.31 -16.16 14.84
N THR A 195 11.55 -16.15 15.35
CA THR A 195 12.10 -15.01 16.06
C THR A 195 12.27 -13.80 15.14
N ALA A 196 12.77 -14.00 13.92
CA ALA A 196 12.97 -12.94 12.93
C ALA A 196 11.64 -12.31 12.50
N THR A 197 10.62 -13.13 12.23
CA THR A 197 9.30 -12.66 11.80
C THR A 197 8.50 -12.01 12.91
N LYS A 198 8.67 -12.50 14.15
CA LYS A 198 8.15 -11.84 15.34
C LYS A 198 8.80 -10.48 15.57
N LEU A 199 10.13 -10.41 15.51
CA LEU A 199 10.88 -9.15 15.63
C LEU A 199 10.48 -8.16 14.53
N TYR A 200 10.27 -8.63 13.30
CA TYR A 200 9.72 -7.83 12.21
C TYR A 200 8.38 -7.19 12.60
N SER A 201 7.41 -8.00 13.04
CA SER A 201 6.09 -7.50 13.46
C SER A 201 6.20 -6.49 14.61
N ASP A 202 7.00 -6.82 15.63
CA ASP A 202 7.18 -6.00 16.83
C ASP A 202 7.87 -4.65 16.54
N MET A 203 8.73 -4.58 15.52
CA MET A 203 9.38 -3.33 15.09
C MET A 203 8.48 -2.48 14.19
N ARG A 204 7.75 -3.11 13.28
CA ARG A 204 7.06 -2.40 12.19
C ARG A 204 5.67 -1.91 12.57
N ILE A 205 4.93 -2.66 13.41
CA ILE A 205 3.61 -2.23 13.90
C ILE A 205 3.68 -0.88 14.62
N PRO A 206 4.62 -0.63 15.58
CA PRO A 206 4.73 0.67 16.23
C PRO A 206 5.11 1.79 15.27
N ARG A 207 6.02 1.54 14.32
CA ARG A 207 6.44 2.53 13.32
C ARG A 207 5.26 2.95 12.43
N LEU A 208 4.49 1.97 11.94
CA LEU A 208 3.28 2.23 11.16
C LEU A 208 2.28 3.09 11.96
N ARG A 209 2.00 2.72 13.20
CA ARG A 209 1.06 3.45 14.06
C ARG A 209 1.49 4.90 14.27
N TRP A 210 2.79 5.13 14.45
CA TRP A 210 3.35 6.48 14.56
C TRP A 210 3.15 7.28 13.25
N ILE A 211 3.51 6.71 12.08
CA ILE A 211 3.31 7.36 10.77
C ILE A 211 1.83 7.68 10.55
N ARG A 212 0.94 6.73 10.82
CA ARG A 212 -0.51 6.89 10.65
C ARG A 212 -1.06 8.02 11.53
N LYS A 213 -0.65 8.06 12.80
CA LYS A 213 -1.07 9.08 13.77
C LYS A 213 -0.61 10.48 13.34
N GLU A 214 0.63 10.62 12.88
CA GLU A 214 1.17 11.90 12.42
C GLU A 214 0.54 12.34 11.09
N ALA A 215 0.31 11.42 10.16
CA ALA A 215 -0.42 11.68 8.92
C ALA A 215 -1.85 12.16 9.20
N GLN A 216 -2.56 11.55 10.17
CA GLN A 216 -3.90 11.96 10.57
C GLN A 216 -3.90 13.36 11.21
N LYS A 217 -2.96 13.65 12.10
CA LYS A 217 -2.79 15.00 12.67
C LYS A 217 -2.55 16.04 11.59
N ARG A 218 -1.64 15.77 10.66
CA ARG A 218 -1.35 16.67 9.52
C ARG A 218 -2.55 16.83 8.61
N GLY A 219 -3.33 15.78 8.38
CA GLY A 219 -4.61 15.85 7.65
C GLY A 219 -5.62 16.76 8.36
N ALA A 220 -5.76 16.62 9.67
CA ALA A 220 -6.65 17.46 10.48
C ALA A 220 -6.20 18.93 10.57
N MET A 221 -4.92 19.24 10.32
CA MET A 221 -4.46 20.64 10.26
C MET A 221 -4.83 21.35 8.94
N LYS A 222 -5.34 20.63 7.93
CA LYS A 222 -5.71 21.19 6.61
C LYS A 222 -7.12 21.80 6.54
N HIS A 223 -7.67 22.26 7.66
CA HIS A 223 -8.97 22.94 7.67
C HIS A 223 -8.84 24.41 7.22
N ASP A 224 -9.99 25.03 6.90
CA ASP A 224 -10.07 26.42 6.48
C ASP A 224 -9.36 27.34 7.47
N MET A 225 -8.26 27.95 7.03
CA MET A 225 -7.53 28.97 7.76
C MET A 225 -8.01 30.36 7.32
N GLY A 226 -8.03 31.32 8.24
CA GLY A 226 -8.22 32.72 7.85
C GLY A 226 -7.07 33.21 6.96
N VAL A 227 -7.31 34.19 6.10
CA VAL A 227 -6.32 34.72 5.13
C VAL A 227 -5.00 35.11 5.81
N VAL A 228 -5.07 35.76 6.98
CA VAL A 228 -3.88 36.15 7.75
C VAL A 228 -3.13 34.91 8.25
N GLN A 229 -3.84 33.92 8.76
CA GLN A 229 -3.25 32.67 9.26
C GLN A 229 -2.58 31.87 8.13
N GLU A 230 -3.19 31.84 6.95
CA GLU A 230 -2.64 31.21 5.75
C GLU A 230 -1.36 31.93 5.27
N MET A 231 -1.36 33.26 5.19
CA MET A 231 -0.17 34.04 4.84
C MET A 231 0.97 33.81 5.84
N VAL A 232 0.65 33.80 7.14
CA VAL A 232 1.61 33.51 8.21
C VAL A 232 2.15 32.08 8.07
N MET A 233 1.28 31.09 7.82
CA MET A 233 1.70 29.70 7.61
C MET A 233 2.66 29.59 6.40
N TYR A 234 2.32 30.17 5.24
CA TYR A 234 3.20 30.11 4.07
C TYR A 234 4.53 30.83 4.31
N PHE A 235 4.52 31.96 5.02
CA PHE A 235 5.75 32.65 5.42
C PHE A 235 6.64 31.76 6.30
N PHE A 236 6.06 31.09 7.30
CA PHE A 236 6.79 30.14 8.14
C PHE A 236 7.26 28.90 7.36
N ILE A 237 6.47 28.34 6.45
CA ILE A 237 6.88 27.23 5.58
C ILE A 237 8.05 27.66 4.69
N TRP A 238 7.98 28.84 4.07
CA TRP A 238 9.04 29.38 3.23
C TRP A 238 10.34 29.57 4.00
N ILE A 239 10.28 30.15 5.21
CA ILE A 239 11.42 30.25 6.13
C ILE A 239 11.96 28.86 6.49
N SER A 240 11.10 27.93 6.88
CA SER A 240 11.51 26.58 7.32
C SER A 240 12.24 25.83 6.21
N VAL A 241 11.73 25.91 4.98
CA VAL A 241 12.39 25.32 3.80
C VAL A 241 13.73 26.01 3.51
N LYS A 242 13.81 27.34 3.62
CA LYS A 242 15.03 28.11 3.34
C LYS A 242 16.14 27.88 4.37
N ILE A 243 15.78 27.66 5.63
CA ILE A 243 16.73 27.41 6.72
C ILE A 243 17.02 25.90 6.87
N GLY A 244 16.33 25.04 6.10
CA GLY A 244 16.50 23.58 6.23
C GLY A 244 15.94 23.03 7.54
N LEU A 245 15.02 23.76 8.18
CA LEU A 245 14.24 23.29 9.32
C LEU A 245 13.19 22.29 8.81
N PHE A 246 13.64 21.08 8.47
CA PHE A 246 12.75 19.95 8.39
C PHE A 246 12.19 19.70 9.79
N THR A 247 10.87 19.50 9.89
CA THR A 247 10.30 19.16 11.19
C THR A 247 10.93 17.86 11.67
N LYS A 248 11.04 17.67 12.99
CA LYS A 248 11.55 16.42 13.58
C LYS A 248 10.93 15.17 12.94
N TYR A 249 9.63 15.25 12.61
CA TYR A 249 8.90 14.23 11.88
C TYR A 249 9.45 13.95 10.47
N ASP A 250 9.66 14.99 9.66
CA ASP A 250 10.16 14.81 8.29
C ASP A 250 11.57 14.18 8.32
N ARG A 251 12.37 14.55 9.32
CA ARG A 251 13.69 13.95 9.54
C ARG A 251 13.61 12.48 9.95
N GLU A 252 12.80 12.14 10.96
CA GLU A 252 12.61 10.76 11.43
C GLU A 252 11.96 9.85 10.38
N LEU A 253 11.14 10.41 9.49
CA LEU A 253 10.56 9.68 8.37
C LEU A 253 11.59 9.42 7.26
N SER A 254 12.36 10.45 6.89
CA SER A 254 13.28 10.41 5.72
C SER A 254 14.62 9.74 6.01
N GLU A 255 15.14 9.92 7.23
CA GLU A 255 16.47 9.42 7.64
C GLU A 255 16.38 8.04 8.34
N TYR A 256 15.27 7.30 8.14
CA TYR A 256 15.10 6.00 8.78
C TYR A 256 16.05 4.94 8.19
N ASP A 257 17.05 4.57 8.99
CA ASP A 257 18.06 3.57 8.64
C ASP A 257 17.58 2.15 8.99
N VAL A 258 16.91 1.50 8.02
CA VAL A 258 16.40 0.13 8.16
C VAL A 258 17.52 -0.86 8.54
N PRO A 259 18.70 -0.87 7.87
CA PRO A 259 19.81 -1.75 8.25
C PRO A 259 20.31 -1.63 9.69
N ASN A 260 20.43 -0.41 10.20
CA ASN A 260 20.90 -0.19 11.55
C ASN A 260 19.87 -0.62 12.59
N GLU A 261 18.58 -0.35 12.35
CA GLU A 261 17.52 -0.78 13.25
C GLU A 261 17.39 -2.30 13.31
N ALA A 262 17.52 -3.02 12.18
CA ALA A 262 17.54 -4.48 12.14
C ALA A 262 18.67 -5.05 13.03
N ARG A 263 19.90 -4.54 12.87
CA ARG A 263 21.06 -4.97 13.66
C ARG A 263 20.89 -4.69 15.16
N LYS A 264 20.38 -3.50 15.52
CA LYS A 264 20.07 -3.16 16.92
C LYS A 264 19.05 -4.12 17.51
N ALA A 265 18.01 -4.49 16.78
CA ALA A 265 16.98 -5.41 17.25
C ALA A 265 17.55 -6.81 17.52
N VAL A 266 18.35 -7.36 16.61
CA VAL A 266 19.02 -8.67 16.79
C VAL A 266 19.96 -8.63 18.01
N ALA A 267 20.72 -7.55 18.18
CA ALA A 267 21.63 -7.38 19.31
C ALA A 267 20.91 -7.24 20.65
N ARG A 268 19.75 -6.56 20.70
CA ARG A 268 18.90 -6.47 21.90
C ARG A 268 18.29 -7.82 22.25
N HIS A 269 17.76 -8.53 21.26
CA HIS A 269 17.19 -9.86 21.46
C HIS A 269 18.24 -10.85 22.01
N SER A 270 19.44 -10.85 21.43
CA SER A 270 20.54 -11.73 21.87
C SER A 270 21.02 -11.45 23.30
N ARG A 271 20.94 -10.19 23.76
CA ARG A 271 21.23 -9.78 25.14
C ARG A 271 20.11 -10.16 26.12
N GLY A 272 18.85 -10.07 25.69
CA GLY A 272 17.70 -10.50 26.50
C GLY A 272 17.74 -11.99 26.80
N VAL A 273 18.06 -12.82 25.80
CA VAL A 273 18.15 -14.29 25.95
C VAL A 273 19.27 -14.72 26.92
N THR A 274 20.39 -14.00 26.93
CA THR A 274 21.51 -14.29 27.85
C THR A 274 21.24 -13.87 29.29
N SER A 275 20.37 -12.88 29.52
CA SER A 275 19.95 -12.45 30.86
C SER A 275 18.95 -13.40 31.53
N THR A 276 18.09 -14.08 30.77
CA THR A 276 17.09 -15.05 31.29
C THR A 276 17.64 -16.45 31.53
N LYS A 277 18.90 -16.73 31.15
CA LYS A 277 19.57 -18.02 31.33
C LYS A 277 20.52 -18.08 32.54
N ARG A 278 20.44 -17.12 33.47
CA ARG A 278 21.18 -17.13 34.74
C ARG A 278 20.23 -17.27 35.92
#